data_AF-A0A1Z9JG97-F1
#
_entry.id   AF-A0A1Z9JG97-F1
#
_cell.length_a   1.000
_cell.length_b   1.000
_cell.length_c   1.000
_cell.angle_alpha   90.00
_cell.angle_beta   90.00
_cell.angle_gamma   90.00
#
_symmetry.space_group_name_H-M   'P 1'
#
loop_
_entity.id
_entity.type
_entity.pdbx_description
1 polymer ?
#
loop_
_entity_poly.entity_id
_entity_poly.type
_entity_poly.pdbx_seq_one_letter_code
_entity_poly.pdbx_strand_id
1 'polypeptide(L)' 'MTDPSPALQFDLDAQAIRLVHRSLSFYLEKWPGGPDPREQEDLQKLRTLFYAALLECSLHEDGQR' A
#
# COMPACT_ATOMS: atom_id res chain seq x y z
N MET A 1 3.89 -26.45 -2.37
CA MET A 1 4.36 -25.50 -3.40
C MET A 1 3.19 -24.59 -3.70
N THR A 2 3.21 -23.36 -3.18
CA THR A 2 2.23 -22.34 -3.56
C THR A 2 2.66 -21.79 -4.91
N ASP A 3 1.89 -22.09 -5.94
CA ASP A 3 2.00 -21.40 -7.22
C ASP A 3 1.88 -19.89 -6.97
N PRO A 4 2.74 -19.04 -7.55
CA PRO A 4 2.60 -17.60 -7.41
C PRO A 4 1.25 -17.19 -8.00
N SER A 5 0.39 -16.59 -7.18
CA SER A 5 -0.84 -15.95 -7.67
C SER A 5 -0.49 -14.99 -8.81
N PRO A 6 -1.30 -14.94 -9.88
CA PRO A 6 -1.04 -14.02 -10.98
C PRO A 6 -0.96 -12.59 -10.45
N ALA A 7 0.17 -11.92 -10.74
CA ALA A 7 0.42 -10.55 -10.33
C ALA A 7 0.29 -9.60 -11.54
N LEU A 8 -0.24 -8.41 -11.29
CA LEU A 8 -0.33 -7.33 -12.27
C LEU A 8 0.63 -6.20 -11.86
N GLN A 9 1.26 -5.56 -12.84
CA GLN A 9 2.06 -4.37 -12.63
C GLN A 9 1.29 -3.14 -13.12
N PHE A 10 1.27 -2.09 -12.29
CA PHE A 10 0.65 -0.81 -12.60
C PHE A 10 1.65 0.31 -12.31
N ASP A 11 1.65 1.33 -13.17
CA ASP A 11 2.39 2.57 -12.92
C ASP A 11 1.49 3.53 -12.14
N LEU A 12 2.01 4.07 -11.03
CA LEU A 12 1.31 5.01 -10.17
C LEU A 12 2.18 6.23 -9.92
N ASP A 13 1.59 7.42 -9.99
CA ASP A 13 2.25 8.64 -9.56
C ASP A 13 2.17 8.82 -8.02
N ALA A 14 2.91 9.81 -7.50
CA ALA A 14 2.96 10.09 -6.07
C ALA A 14 1.59 10.44 -5.47
N GLN A 15 0.66 11.02 -6.25
CA GLN A 15 -0.67 11.39 -5.76
C GLN A 15 -1.55 10.15 -5.62
N ALA A 16 -1.51 9.24 -6.60
CA ALA A 16 -2.19 7.96 -6.56
C ALA A 16 -1.69 7.11 -5.39
N ILE A 17 -0.36 7.01 -5.21
CA ILE A 17 0.27 6.31 -4.08
C ILE A 17 -0.22 6.88 -2.74
N ARG A 18 -0.22 8.21 -2.60
CA ARG A 18 -0.70 8.90 -1.39
C ARG A 18 -2.19 8.63 -1.12
N LEU A 19 -3.03 8.63 -2.16
CA LEU A 19 -4.46 8.36 -2.04
C LEU A 19 -4.74 6.93 -1.57
N VAL A 20 -4.03 5.95 -2.13
CA VAL A 20 -4.17 4.54 -1.73
C VAL A 20 -3.68 4.33 -0.30
N HIS A 21 -2.51 4.86 0.05
CA HIS A 21 -1.99 4.81 1.43
C HIS A 21 -2.99 5.37 2.45
N ARG A 22 -3.58 6.53 2.16
CA ARG A 22 -4.59 7.16 3.03
C ARG A 22 -5.84 6.30 3.17
N SER A 23 -6.31 5.72 2.07
CA SER A 23 -7.51 4.87 2.05
C SER A 23 -7.31 3.61 2.89
N LEU A 24 -6.15 2.94 2.73
CA LEU A 24 -5.78 1.77 3.53
C LEU A 24 -5.67 2.10 5.02
N SER A 25 -5.07 3.24 5.35
CA SER A 25 -4.92 3.69 6.74
C SER A 25 -6.28 3.96 7.38
N PHE A 26 -7.15 4.70 6.69
CA PHE A 26 -8.52 4.97 7.17
C PHE A 26 -9.32 3.68 7.37
N TYR A 27 -9.22 2.74 6.43
CA TYR A 27 -9.94 1.48 6.52
C TYR A 27 -9.44 0.62 7.70
N LEU A 28 -8.12 0.52 7.89
CA LEU A 28 -7.53 -0.21 9.01
C LEU A 28 -7.87 0.39 10.38
N GLU A 29 -7.97 1.72 10.49
CA GLU A 29 -8.42 2.39 11.72
C GLU A 29 -9.88 2.07 12.09
N LYS A 30 -10.71 1.82 11.08
CA LYS A 30 -12.15 1.52 11.24
C LYS A 30 -12.46 0.04 11.02
N TRP A 31 -11.44 -0.82 11.04
CA TRP A 31 -11.58 -2.23 10.71
C TRP A 31 -12.57 -2.91 11.66
N PRO A 32 -13.70 -3.45 11.17
CA PRO A 32 -14.74 -4.02 12.01
C PRO A 32 -14.38 -5.39 12.58
N GLY A 33 -13.23 -5.96 12.17
CA GLY A 33 -12.94 -7.37 12.31
C GLY A 33 -13.51 -8.15 11.12
N GLY A 34 -12.63 -8.71 10.29
CA GLY A 34 -13.01 -9.58 9.19
C GLY A 34 -13.03 -11.04 9.61
N PRO A 35 -13.71 -11.92 8.84
CA PRO A 35 -13.77 -13.35 9.13
C PRO A 35 -12.43 -14.06 8.93
N ASP A 36 -11.50 -13.48 8.16
CA ASP A 36 -10.16 -14.02 7.91
C ASP A 36 -9.08 -13.09 8.49
N PRO A 37 -8.24 -13.55 9.45
CA PRO A 37 -7.12 -12.76 9.95
C PRO A 37 -6.11 -12.38 8.86
N ARG A 38 -6.01 -13.17 7.78
CA ARG A 38 -5.10 -12.89 6.66
C ARG A 38 -5.46 -11.61 5.92
N GLU A 39 -6.75 -11.28 5.85
CA GLU A 39 -7.20 -10.05 5.20
C GLU A 39 -6.61 -8.82 5.91
N GLN A 40 -6.62 -8.81 7.25
CA GLN A 40 -6.05 -7.73 8.02
C GLN A 40 -4.52 -7.65 7.85
N GLU A 41 -3.85 -8.80 7.84
CA GLU A 41 -2.41 -8.86 7.58
C GLU A 41 -2.05 -8.32 6.19
N ASP A 42 -2.82 -8.68 5.17
CA ASP A 42 -2.58 -8.24 3.79
C ASP A 42 -2.86 -6.74 3.62
N LEU A 43 -3.90 -6.21 4.24
CA LEU A 43 -4.15 -4.76 4.31
C LEU A 43 -2.99 -4.01 5.00
N GLN A 44 -2.45 -4.57 6.09
CA GLN A 44 -1.28 -3.98 6.77
C GLN A 44 -0.02 -4.04 5.90
N LYS A 45 0.22 -5.14 5.18
CA LYS A 45 1.32 -5.25 4.20
C LYS A 45 1.19 -4.21 3.10
N LEU A 46 -0.01 -4.07 2.51
CA LEU A 46 -0.28 -3.07 1.47
C LEU A 46 -0.03 -1.66 2.00
N ARG A 47 -0.52 -1.32 3.20
CA ARG A 47 -0.27 0.01 3.80
C ARG A 47 1.24 0.29 3.91
N THR A 48 2.02 -0.67 4.38
CA THR A 48 3.47 -0.53 4.51
C THR A 48 4.16 -0.33 3.16
N LEU A 49 3.78 -1.10 2.13
CA LEU A 49 4.33 -0.96 0.78
C LEU A 49 4.03 0.42 0.19
N PHE A 50 2.80 0.90 0.31
CA PHE A 50 2.41 2.22 -0.20
C PHE A 50 3.05 3.37 0.61
N TYR A 51 3.35 3.17 1.90
CA TYR A 51 4.14 4.13 2.67
C TYR A 51 5.59 4.18 2.19
N ALA A 52 6.23 3.04 1.94
CA ALA A 52 7.58 2.98 1.40
C ALA A 52 7.66 3.65 0.02
N ALA A 53 6.72 3.35 -0.87
CA ALA A 53 6.62 4.00 -2.18
C ALA A 53 6.47 5.53 -2.07
N LEU A 54 5.69 6.02 -1.10
CA LEU A 54 5.55 7.46 -0.85
C LEU A 54 6.87 8.12 -0.41
N LEU A 55 7.66 7.43 0.43
CA LEU A 55 8.98 7.89 0.83
C LEU A 55 9.94 7.93 -0.37
N GLU A 56 9.93 6.91 -1.21
CA GLU A 56 10.74 6.87 -2.44
C GLU A 56 10.41 8.03 -3.37
N CYS A 57 9.12 8.31 -3.62
CA CYS A 57 8.72 9.48 -4.39
C CYS A 57 9.23 10.79 -3.78
N SER A 58 9.08 10.96 -2.46
CA SER A 58 9.47 12.19 -1.78
C SER A 58 10.98 12.42 -1.84
N LEU A 59 11.78 11.37 -1.62
CA LEU A 59 13.24 11.42 -1.71
C LEU A 59 13.72 11.69 -3.14
N HIS A 60 13.02 11.14 -4.14
CA HIS A 60 13.33 11.42 -5.53
C HIS A 60 13.09 12.90 -5.89
N GLU A 61 11.97 13.47 -5.44
CA GLU A 61 11.66 14.89 -5.63
C GLU A 61 12.69 15.82 -4.97
N ASP A 62 13.15 15.49 -3.76
CA ASP A 62 14.17 16.29 -3.06
C ASP A 62 15.56 16.20 -3.70
N GLY A 63 15.93 15.06 -4.29
CA GLY A 63 17.19 14.91 -5.03
C GLY A 63 17.24 15.62 -6.38
N GLN A 64 16.10 16.09 -6.89
CA GLN A 64 15.98 16.85 -8.15
C GLN A 64 15.97 18.37 -7.96
N ARG A 65 15.93 18.86 -6.71
CA ARG A 65 15.99 20.29 -6.36
C ARG A 65 17.41 20.77 -6.14
#